data_AF-A0A8C3XIX3-F1
#
_entry.id   AF-A0A8C3XIX3-F1
#
_cell.length_a   1.000
_cell.length_b   1.000
_cell.length_c   1.000
_cell.angle_alpha   90.00
_cell.angle_beta   90.00
_cell.angle_gamma   90.00
#
_symmetry.space_group_name_H-M   'P 1'
#
loop_
_entity.id
_entity.type
_entity.pdbx_description
1 polymer ?
#
loop_
_entity_poly.entity_id
_entity_poly.type
_entity_poly.pdbx_seq_one_letter_code
_entity_poly.pdbx_strand_id
1 'polypeptide(L)'
;MEELEERLRRSNTRFVDSLHRIIEKYNYPFEDDILVSMESLTYDTPVGPQLWGDMSEKNINKWKKKLHKRATQCQKTTESRKQWISDFEDEDLKVPQV
;
A
#
# COMPACT_ATOMS: atom_id res chain seq x y z
N MET A 1 27.69 8.21 -8.84
CA MET A 1 27.67 7.97 -7.38
C MET A 1 26.42 8.60 -6.77
N GLU A 2 26.15 9.86 -7.09
CA GLU A 2 24.95 10.62 -6.67
C GLU A 2 23.60 9.96 -7.05
N GLU A 3 23.46 9.38 -8.26
CA GLU A 3 22.22 8.69 -8.66
C GLU A 3 21.90 7.46 -7.79
N LEU A 4 22.93 6.68 -7.43
CA LEU A 4 22.76 5.49 -6.58
C LEU A 4 22.32 5.91 -5.17
N GLU A 5 22.94 6.95 -4.63
CA GLU A 5 22.60 7.51 -3.33
C GLU A 5 21.16 8.03 -3.29
N GLU A 6 20.73 8.76 -4.31
CA GLU A 6 19.34 9.23 -4.43
C GLU A 6 18.35 8.07 -4.53
N ARG A 7 18.69 7.01 -5.28
CA ARG A 7 17.85 5.80 -5.38
C ARG A 7 17.74 5.08 -4.04
N LEU A 8 18.84 4.96 -3.30
CA LEU A 8 18.85 4.36 -1.96
C LEU A 8 18.03 5.20 -0.98
N ARG A 9 18.19 6.53 -0.99
CA ARG A 9 17.41 7.46 -0.15
C ARG A 9 15.90 7.33 -0.40
N ARG A 10 15.49 7.32 -1.67
CA ARG A 10 14.09 7.11 -2.05
C ARG A 10 13.58 5.73 -1.66
N SER A 11 14.42 4.69 -1.79
CA SER A 11 14.07 3.34 -1.37
C SER A 11 13.82 3.26 0.14
N ASN A 12 14.75 3.83 0.93
CA ASN A 12 14.64 3.87 2.39
C ASN A 12 13.39 4.61 2.85
N THR A 13 13.11 5.79 2.26
CA THR A 13 11.91 6.57 2.56
C THR A 13 10.64 5.75 2.36
N ARG A 14 10.49 5.10 1.20
CA ARG A 14 9.33 4.22 0.92
C ARG A 14 9.22 3.06 1.90
N PHE A 15 10.36 2.48 2.29
CA PHE A 15 10.41 1.35 3.22
C PHE A 15 9.93 1.76 4.61
N VAL A 16 10.46 2.86 5.15
CA VAL A 16 10.05 3.41 6.46
C VAL A 16 8.58 3.79 6.46
N ASP A 17 8.10 4.47 5.41
CA ASP A 17 6.67 4.82 5.28
C ASP A 17 5.78 3.56 5.26
N SER A 18 6.25 2.49 4.63
CA SER A 18 5.52 1.21 4.57
C SER A 18 5.48 0.54 5.95
N LEU A 19 6.57 0.57 6.70
CA LEU A 19 6.62 0.06 8.08
C LEU A 19 5.69 0.85 9.00
N HIS A 20 5.72 2.18 8.94
CA HIS A 20 4.81 3.00 9.73
C HIS A 20 3.34 2.66 9.45
N ARG A 21 2.96 2.50 8.18
CA ARG A 21 1.60 2.08 7.81
C ARG A 21 1.23 0.70 8.34
N ILE A 22 2.17 -0.24 8.38
CA ILE A 22 1.94 -1.57 8.96
C ILE A 22 1.72 -1.44 10.47
N ILE A 23 2.59 -0.70 11.16
CA ILE A 23 2.48 -0.48 12.60
C ILE A 23 1.15 0.17 12.93
N GLU A 24 0.81 1.30 12.33
CA GLU A 24 -0.46 2.00 12.55
C GLU A 24 -1.66 1.08 12.29
N LYS A 25 -1.59 0.26 11.23
CA LYS A 25 -2.67 -0.65 10.86
C LYS A 25 -2.83 -1.83 11.83
N TYR A 26 -1.79 -2.25 12.53
CA TYR A 26 -1.84 -3.43 13.40
C TYR A 26 -1.63 -3.07 14.89
N ASN A 27 -1.66 -1.79 15.24
CA ASN A 27 -1.52 -1.30 16.61
C ASN A 27 -2.88 -1.10 17.31
N TYR A 28 -3.75 -2.11 17.23
CA TYR A 28 -5.00 -2.17 17.99
C TYR A 28 -5.28 -3.61 18.45
N PRO A 29 -6.11 -3.83 19.47
CA PRO A 29 -6.45 -5.18 19.95
C PRO A 29 -7.20 -6.00 18.89
N PHE A 30 -6.86 -7.29 18.79
CA PHE A 30 -7.45 -8.24 17.84
C PHE A 30 -8.45 -9.19 18.54
N GLU A 31 -9.24 -8.70 19.50
CA GLU A 31 -10.07 -9.54 20.39
C GLU A 31 -11.10 -10.38 19.64
N ASP A 32 -11.63 -9.87 18.53
CA ASP A 32 -12.66 -10.53 17.70
C ASP A 32 -12.07 -11.22 16.44
N ASP A 33 -10.74 -11.28 16.31
CA ASP A 33 -10.10 -11.87 15.13
C ASP A 33 -10.03 -13.40 15.20
N ILE A 34 -9.84 -14.01 14.02
CA ILE A 34 -9.64 -15.46 13.91
C ILE A 34 -8.32 -15.88 14.57
N LEU A 35 -8.39 -16.85 15.47
CA LEU A 35 -7.21 -17.45 16.08
C LEU A 35 -6.71 -18.62 15.23
N VAL A 36 -5.45 -18.54 14.82
CA VAL A 36 -4.78 -19.63 14.09
C VAL A 36 -4.08 -20.53 15.09
N SER A 37 -4.43 -21.82 15.08
CA SER A 37 -3.66 -22.85 15.76
C SER A 37 -2.34 -23.07 15.02
N MET A 38 -1.22 -22.79 15.68
CA MET A 38 0.11 -22.95 15.11
C MET A 38 0.52 -24.43 14.96
N GLU A 39 -0.10 -25.34 15.71
CA GLU A 39 0.16 -26.78 15.65
C GLU A 39 -0.40 -27.38 14.36
N SER A 40 -1.66 -27.06 14.04
CA SER A 40 -2.37 -27.60 12.89
C SER A 40 -2.35 -26.68 11.67
N LEU A 41 -1.88 -25.44 11.83
CA LEU A 41 -2.05 -24.35 10.86
C LEU A 41 -3.52 -24.23 10.43
N THR A 42 -4.46 -24.28 11.37
CA THR A 42 -5.89 -24.15 11.07
C THR A 42 -6.53 -23.05 11.90
N TYR A 43 -7.67 -22.55 11.43
CA TYR A 43 -8.51 -21.60 12.16
C TYR A 43 -9.98 -22.00 12.04
N ASP A 44 -10.77 -21.65 13.05
CA ASP A 44 -12.19 -22.01 13.09
C ASP A 44 -13.01 -21.11 12.16
N THR A 45 -13.94 -21.74 11.43
CA THR A 45 -14.95 -21.06 10.61
C THR A 45 -16.33 -21.64 10.91
N PRO A 46 -17.44 -20.96 10.56
CA PRO A 46 -18.79 -21.52 10.73
C PRO A 46 -19.03 -22.85 10.01
N VAL A 47 -18.19 -23.20 9.03
CA VAL A 47 -18.26 -24.46 8.26
C VAL A 47 -17.35 -25.55 8.85
N GLY A 48 -16.51 -25.19 9.84
CA GLY A 48 -15.51 -26.06 10.46
C GLY A 48 -14.08 -25.48 10.36
N PRO A 49 -13.08 -26.19 10.91
CA PRO A 49 -11.69 -25.77 10.83
C PRO A 49 -11.20 -25.70 9.37
N GLN A 50 -10.54 -24.61 9.00
CA GLN A 50 -9.93 -24.42 7.69
C GLN A 50 -8.42 -24.27 7.81
N LEU A 51 -7.70 -24.74 6.78
CA LEU A 51 -6.25 -24.62 6.73
C LEU A 51 -5.85 -23.15 6.46
N TRP A 52 -5.00 -22.62 7.33
CA TRP A 52 -4.40 -21.31 7.21
C TRP A 52 -3.51 -21.25 5.97
N GLY A 53 -3.74 -20.24 5.13
CA GLY A 53 -3.00 -20.08 3.88
C GLY A 53 -3.45 -20.99 2.73
N ASP A 54 -4.49 -21.81 2.92
CA ASP A 54 -5.11 -22.58 1.82
C ASP A 54 -5.93 -21.66 0.91
N MET A 55 -5.19 -20.89 0.11
CA MET A 55 -5.74 -20.16 -1.01
C MET A 55 -5.42 -20.92 -2.28
N SER A 56 -6.45 -21.34 -3.01
CA SER A 56 -6.26 -21.84 -4.38
C SER A 56 -5.37 -20.89 -5.20
N GLU A 57 -4.55 -21.42 -6.11
CA GLU A 57 -3.69 -20.60 -6.98
C GLU A 57 -4.49 -19.51 -7.72
N LYS A 58 -5.75 -19.80 -8.06
CA LYS A 58 -6.69 -18.85 -8.66
C LYS A 58 -6.96 -17.66 -7.72
N ASN A 59 -7.14 -17.91 -6.44
CA ASN A 59 -7.35 -16.87 -5.42
C ASN A 59 -6.08 -16.05 -5.20
N ILE A 60 -4.91 -16.68 -5.12
CA ILE A 60 -3.61 -16.00 -5.00
C ILE A 60 -3.39 -15.06 -6.20
N ASN A 61 -3.59 -15.56 -7.42
CA ASN A 61 -3.40 -14.78 -8.63
C ASN A 61 -4.40 -13.61 -8.73
N LYS A 62 -5.65 -13.81 -8.28
CA LYS A 62 -6.65 -12.74 -8.20
C LYS A 62 -6.26 -11.67 -7.19
N TRP A 63 -5.74 -12.07 -6.03
CA TRP A 63 -5.22 -11.15 -5.01
C TRP A 63 -4.02 -10.35 -5.51
N LYS A 64 -3.03 -11.01 -6.14
CA LYS A 64 -1.88 -10.34 -6.78
C LYS A 64 -2.32 -9.30 -7.80
N LYS A 65 -3.25 -9.63 -8.70
CA LYS A 65 -3.82 -8.69 -9.68
C LYS A 65 -4.49 -7.48 -9.00
N LYS A 66 -5.25 -7.70 -7.92
CA LYS A 66 -5.87 -6.61 -7.13
C LYS A 66 -4.83 -5.70 -6.47
N LEU A 67 -3.77 -6.29 -5.91
CA LEU A 67 -2.68 -5.55 -5.28
C LEU A 67 -1.94 -4.68 -6.30
N HIS A 68 -1.58 -5.24 -7.46
CA HIS A 68 -0.97 -4.48 -8.55
C HIS A 68 -1.88 -3.35 -9.05
N LYS A 69 -3.19 -3.60 -9.22
CA LYS A 69 -4.14 -2.55 -9.62
C LYS A 69 -4.18 -1.39 -8.63
N ARG A 70 -4.14 -1.66 -7.31
CA ARG A 70 -4.08 -0.63 -6.28
C ARG A 70 -2.78 0.16 -6.33
N ALA A 71 -1.64 -0.51 -6.53
CA ALA A 71 -0.35 0.16 -6.72
C ALA A 71 -0.36 1.07 -7.96
N THR A 72 -0.86 0.59 -9.10
CA THR A 72 -0.99 1.39 -10.33
C THR A 72 -1.97 2.56 -10.16
N GLN A 73 -3.07 2.38 -9.41
CA GLN A 73 -4.03 3.45 -9.14
C GLN A 73 -3.44 4.54 -8.22
N CYS A 74 -2.64 4.18 -7.22
CA CYS A 74 -1.88 5.13 -6.41
C CYS A 74 -0.85 5.91 -7.26
N GLN A 75 -0.25 5.29 -8.28
CA GLN A 75 0.66 5.98 -9.20
C GLN A 75 -0.08 6.99 -10.09
N LYS A 76 -1.20 6.59 -10.71
CA LYS A 76 -2.01 7.46 -11.56
C LYS A 76 -2.55 8.68 -10.80
N THR A 77 -3.01 8.49 -9.57
CA THR A 77 -3.48 9.60 -8.71
C THR A 77 -2.33 10.52 -8.26
N THR A 78 -1.11 10.00 -8.10
CA THR A 78 0.08 10.82 -7.84
C THR A 78 0.48 11.64 -9.06
N GLU A 79 0.42 11.07 -10.27
CA GLU A 79 0.67 11.79 -11.53
C GLU A 79 -0.37 12.88 -11.77
N SER A 80 -1.66 12.57 -11.60
CA SER A 80 -2.74 13.57 -11.71
C SER A 80 -2.61 14.70 -10.68
N ARG A 81 -2.14 14.41 -9.46
CA ARG A 81 -1.86 15.43 -8.44
C ARG A 81 -0.68 16.32 -8.82
N LYS A 82 0.38 15.75 -9.39
CA LYS A 82 1.55 16.52 -9.87
C LYS A 82 1.18 17.42 -11.05
N GLN A 83 0.35 16.93 -11.97
CA GLN A 83 -0.20 17.73 -13.07
C GLN A 83 -1.03 18.91 -12.53
N TRP A 84 -1.95 18.64 -11.61
CA TRP A 84 -2.79 19.68 -10.98
C TRP A 84 -2.00 20.78 -10.25
N ILE A 85 -0.91 20.42 -9.57
CA ILE A 85 -0.05 21.40 -8.89
C ILE A 85 0.71 22.25 -9.92
N SER A 86 1.21 21.64 -11.00
CA SER A 86 1.88 22.36 -12.10
C SER A 86 0.95 23.34 -12.80
N ASP A 87 -0.32 22.96 -13.00
CA ASP A 87 -1.30 23.78 -13.71
C ASP A 87 -1.76 24.99 -12.85
N PHE A 88 -1.60 24.94 -11.52
CA PHE A 88 -1.97 26.02 -10.59
C PHE A 88 -0.85 27.05 -10.37
N GLU A 89 0.41 26.65 -10.54
CA GLU A 89 1.57 27.55 -10.40
C GLU A 89 1.77 28.49 -11.63
N ASP A 90 1.04 28.27 -12.73
CA ASP A 90 1.14 29.06 -13.97
C ASP A 90 0.13 30.24 -14.04
N GLU A 91 -0.88 30.29 -13.16
CA GLU A 91 -1.89 31.37 -13.15
C GLU A 91 -1.57 32.58 -12.26
N ASP A 92 -0.51 32.54 -11.45
CA ASP A 92 -0.23 33.59 -10.42
C ASP A 92 0.77 34.70 -10.85
N LEU A 93 1.15 34.78 -12.13
CA LEU A 93 2.06 35.83 -12.63
C LEU A 93 1.43 36.72 -13.71
N LYS A 94 0.38 37.48 -13.34
CA LYS A 94 0.00 38.70 -14.05
C LYS A 94 -0.21 39.85 -13.07
N VAL A 95 0.89 40.47 -12.67
CA VAL A 95 0.89 41.78 -12.00
C VAL A 95 0.53 42.85 -13.03
N PRO A 96 -0.52 43.68 -12.82
CA PRO A 96 -0.79 44.83 -13.68
C PRO A 96 0.31 45.88 -13.44
N GLN A 97 1.06 46.21 -14.49
CA GLN A 97 1.92 47.40 -14.48
C GLN A 97 1.04 48.64 -14.67
N VAL A 98 1.15 49.58 -13.73
CA VAL A 98 0.57 50.92 -13.76
C VAL A 98 1.49 51.86 -14.52
#